data_AF-A0A1Q3DYQ9-F1
#
_entry.id   AF-A0A1Q3DYQ9-F1
#
_cell.length_a   1.000
_cell.length_b   1.000
_cell.length_c   1.000
_cell.angle_alpha   90.00
_cell.angle_beta   90.00
_cell.angle_gamma   90.00
#
_symmetry.space_group_name_H-M   'P 1'
#
loop_
_entity.id
_entity.type
_entity.pdbx_description
1 polymer ?
#
loop_
_entity_poly.entity_id
_entity_poly.type
_entity_poly.pdbx_seq_one_letter_code
_entity_poly.pdbx_strand_id
1 'polypeptide(L)'
;MDNQCKEDGGTESQLVDDIAQELECGCCSELLYKPVMVSPCQHTFCGSCCLLWIRNGGTNCPACRAISTTASPSRPLQLVLDALLRNVPQKARTEREREQADVIYKSGTTLRFPSPREASPEPNVNISAEYARPCPHCSPNNTYGWSCPLPIPDPAVDLEHAWHLDDGLPTGHVQCGNCETFLALRAPSTTRCDFCQTYFCGVGVPSRCSAAPIPLQQPHGFTDIGDLIQSSDIYECFNSNTVEVEIMLDYITAQGLSPRHIYRDIVKYILEQPRQFRPLIEMELFIVSHVGPRVETDSLAPLHRICRSCACEIFIWGIKDWWIRERRKGFLEESIMNRKDCPAGSGCAMQSEFGHAKEFNHIDGKPVGFTTISAGSATPTEATETTAITEGDHSPSTAESIPAVTSAPVSE
;
A
#
# COMPACT_ATOMS: atom_id res chain seq x y z
N MET A 1 10.37 -70.27 -48.13
CA MET A 1 9.23 -70.03 -47.22
C MET A 1 9.78 -69.15 -46.12
N ASP A 2 9.87 -67.86 -46.44
CA ASP A 2 10.61 -66.88 -45.67
C ASP A 2 9.73 -66.23 -44.62
N ASN A 3 10.25 -66.28 -43.39
CA ASN A 3 10.08 -65.33 -42.28
C ASN A 3 8.87 -64.37 -42.31
N GLN A 4 7.89 -64.67 -41.46
CA GLN A 4 7.06 -63.68 -40.80
C GLN A 4 7.32 -63.70 -39.29
N CYS A 5 8.08 -62.72 -38.81
CA CYS A 5 7.98 -62.19 -37.45
C CYS A 5 8.12 -60.67 -37.59
N LYS A 6 6.98 -59.97 -37.71
CA LYS A 6 6.90 -58.50 -37.67
C LYS A 6 6.22 -58.08 -36.36
N GLU A 7 6.99 -57.34 -35.57
CA GLU A 7 6.62 -56.10 -34.86
C GLU A 7 5.43 -56.11 -33.89
N ASP A 8 5.70 -56.44 -32.62
CA ASP A 8 4.82 -56.13 -31.46
C ASP A 8 5.22 -54.82 -30.73
N GLY A 9 6.25 -54.09 -31.19
CA GLY A 9 6.82 -52.93 -30.49
C GLY A 9 6.17 -51.56 -30.78
N GLY A 10 5.26 -51.46 -31.75
CA GLY A 10 4.67 -50.17 -32.16
C GLY A 10 3.53 -49.68 -31.25
N THR A 11 2.71 -50.61 -30.76
CA THR A 11 1.48 -50.31 -30.00
C THR A 11 1.76 -49.87 -28.56
N GLU A 12 2.80 -50.45 -27.94
CA GLU A 12 3.20 -50.13 -26.56
C GLU A 12 3.85 -48.73 -26.47
N SER A 13 4.67 -48.36 -27.46
CA SER A 13 5.25 -47.02 -27.55
C SER A 13 4.18 -45.95 -27.73
N GLN A 14 3.17 -46.21 -28.56
CA GLN A 14 2.12 -45.23 -28.84
C GLN A 14 1.21 -44.99 -27.62
N LEU A 15 0.87 -46.04 -26.86
CA LEU A 15 0.12 -45.91 -25.61
C LEU A 15 0.88 -45.09 -24.56
N VAL A 16 2.18 -45.29 -24.45
CA VAL A 16 3.05 -44.51 -23.53
C VAL A 16 3.04 -43.04 -23.89
N ASP A 17 3.11 -42.71 -25.18
CA ASP A 17 3.10 -41.34 -25.66
C ASP A 17 1.74 -40.67 -25.42
N ASP A 18 0.63 -41.38 -25.67
CA ASP A 18 -0.72 -40.88 -25.39
C ASP A 18 -0.92 -40.59 -23.89
N ILE A 19 -0.46 -41.49 -23.01
CA ILE A 19 -0.52 -41.27 -21.55
C ILE A 19 0.35 -40.07 -21.13
N ALA A 20 1.54 -39.94 -21.71
CA ALA A 20 2.43 -38.82 -21.41
C ALA A 20 1.79 -37.47 -21.81
N GLN A 21 1.15 -37.42 -22.98
CA GLN A 21 0.45 -36.25 -23.50
C GLN A 21 -0.70 -35.81 -22.58
N GLU A 22 -1.50 -36.76 -22.07
CA GLU A 22 -2.59 -36.48 -21.11
C GLU A 22 -2.07 -36.02 -19.73
N LEU A 23 -0.79 -36.26 -19.44
CA LEU A 23 -0.13 -35.86 -18.20
C LEU A 23 0.75 -34.62 -18.37
N GLU A 24 0.56 -33.84 -19.43
CA GLU A 24 1.25 -32.56 -19.59
C GLU A 24 0.63 -31.46 -18.74
N CYS A 25 1.49 -30.57 -18.25
CA CYS A 25 1.06 -29.41 -17.50
C CYS A 25 0.49 -28.35 -18.46
N GLY A 26 -0.77 -27.93 -18.27
CA GLY A 26 -1.38 -26.85 -19.08
C GLY A 26 -0.79 -25.45 -18.92
N CYS A 27 0.38 -25.29 -18.29
CA CYS A 27 1.10 -24.02 -18.17
C CYS A 27 2.45 -24.06 -18.87
N CYS A 28 3.25 -25.10 -18.64
CA CYS A 28 4.59 -25.23 -19.21
C CYS A 28 4.67 -26.25 -20.34
N SER A 29 3.58 -26.96 -20.65
CA SER A 29 3.50 -27.99 -21.70
C SER A 29 4.53 -29.11 -21.56
N GLU A 30 4.96 -29.38 -20.33
CA GLU A 30 5.90 -30.46 -19.98
C GLU A 30 5.21 -31.43 -19.03
N LEU A 31 5.65 -32.69 -19.00
CA LEU A 31 5.10 -33.74 -18.13
C LEU A 31 4.96 -33.26 -16.68
N LEU A 32 3.79 -33.42 -16.06
CA LEU A 32 3.48 -32.91 -14.73
C LEU A 32 4.53 -33.28 -13.67
N TYR A 33 4.92 -32.31 -12.83
CA TYR A 33 5.80 -32.52 -11.69
C TYR A 33 5.15 -31.99 -10.40
N LYS A 34 4.98 -32.87 -9.41
CA LYS A 34 4.23 -32.63 -8.17
C LYS A 34 2.85 -32.00 -8.47
N PRO A 35 1.96 -32.73 -9.17
CA PRO A 35 0.75 -32.17 -9.75
C PRO A 35 -0.23 -31.67 -8.69
N VAL A 36 -0.86 -30.54 -8.99
CA VAL A 36 -2.00 -29.98 -8.26
C VAL A 36 -3.22 -29.94 -9.18
N MET A 37 -4.40 -30.17 -8.61
CA MET A 37 -5.69 -30.11 -9.27
C MET A 37 -6.45 -28.89 -8.78
N VAL A 38 -6.90 -28.05 -9.72
CA VAL A 38 -7.65 -26.81 -9.43
C VAL A 38 -9.13 -27.12 -9.20
N SER A 39 -9.72 -26.53 -8.16
CA SER A 39 -11.16 -26.67 -7.87
C SER A 39 -11.92 -25.38 -8.20
N PRO A 40 -13.10 -25.46 -8.87
CA PRO A 40 -13.87 -26.67 -9.18
C PRO A 40 -13.63 -27.27 -10.57
N CYS A 41 -12.81 -26.65 -11.42
CA CYS A 41 -12.69 -27.02 -12.84
C CYS A 41 -11.83 -28.26 -13.13
N GLN A 42 -11.14 -28.80 -12.12
CA GLN A 42 -10.31 -30.01 -12.15
C GLN A 42 -9.13 -30.02 -13.14
N HIS A 43 -8.75 -28.87 -13.70
CA HIS A 43 -7.52 -28.78 -14.50
C HIS A 43 -6.27 -29.00 -13.63
N THR A 44 -5.26 -29.61 -14.24
CA THR A 44 -4.06 -30.08 -13.53
C THR A 44 -2.81 -29.36 -14.00
N PHE A 45 -1.95 -28.99 -13.05
CA PHE A 45 -0.72 -28.27 -13.31
C PHE A 45 0.40 -28.76 -12.40
N CYS A 46 1.65 -28.43 -12.73
CA CYS A 46 2.73 -28.53 -11.75
C CYS A 46 2.43 -27.60 -10.58
N GLY A 47 2.71 -28.03 -9.35
CA GLY A 47 2.51 -27.17 -8.18
C GLY A 47 3.30 -25.86 -8.27
N SER A 48 4.52 -25.89 -8.82
CA SER A 48 5.33 -24.71 -9.06
C SER A 48 4.70 -23.73 -10.06
N CYS A 49 4.21 -24.23 -11.20
CA CYS A 49 3.53 -23.41 -12.21
C CYS A 49 2.26 -22.76 -11.67
N CYS A 50 1.44 -23.51 -10.95
CA CYS A 50 0.21 -22.98 -10.35
C CYS A 50 0.50 -21.93 -9.27
N LEU A 51 1.53 -22.15 -8.44
CA LEU A 51 1.92 -21.18 -7.41
C LEU A 51 2.49 -19.90 -8.04
N LEU A 52 3.31 -20.02 -9.09
CA LEU A 52 3.85 -18.86 -9.78
C LEU A 52 2.74 -18.01 -10.43
N TRP A 53 1.74 -18.66 -11.03
CA TRP A 53 0.55 -17.98 -11.54
C TRP A 53 -0.17 -17.16 -10.47
N ILE A 54 -0.41 -17.76 -9.30
CA ILE A 54 -1.04 -17.08 -8.16
C ILE A 54 -0.18 -15.90 -7.67
N ARG A 55 1.14 -16.09 -7.53
CA ARG A 55 2.08 -15.03 -7.12
C ARG A 55 2.12 -13.87 -8.10
N ASN A 56 1.93 -14.13 -9.38
CA ASN A 56 1.89 -13.11 -10.43
C ASN A 56 0.50 -12.47 -10.61
N GLY A 57 -0.39 -12.61 -9.62
CA GLY A 57 -1.70 -11.95 -9.60
C GLY A 57 -2.84 -12.75 -10.22
N GLY A 58 -2.62 -14.02 -10.57
CA GLY A 58 -3.65 -14.91 -11.08
C GLY A 58 -4.71 -15.25 -10.02
N THR A 59 -5.97 -14.94 -10.30
CA THR A 59 -7.14 -15.21 -9.42
C THR A 59 -8.05 -16.33 -9.93
N ASN A 60 -7.70 -16.95 -11.05
CA ASN A 60 -8.51 -17.97 -11.73
C ASN A 60 -7.64 -19.10 -12.30
N CYS A 61 -8.27 -20.15 -12.85
CA CYS A 61 -7.54 -21.28 -13.44
C CYS A 61 -6.70 -20.83 -14.66
N PRO A 62 -5.41 -21.21 -14.75
CA PRO A 62 -4.57 -20.87 -15.91
C PRO A 62 -5.11 -21.37 -17.26
N ALA A 63 -5.75 -22.53 -17.28
CA ALA A 63 -6.24 -23.15 -18.52
C ALA A 63 -7.60 -22.60 -18.96
N CYS A 64 -8.62 -22.69 -18.09
CA CYS A 64 -9.98 -22.34 -18.47
C CYS A 64 -10.45 -20.96 -17.97
N ARG A 65 -9.63 -20.24 -17.19
CA ARG A 65 -9.96 -18.95 -16.56
C ARG A 65 -11.20 -18.93 -15.68
N ALA A 66 -11.78 -20.10 -15.38
CA ALA A 66 -12.91 -20.22 -14.48
C ALA A 66 -12.52 -19.80 -13.05
N ILE A 67 -13.51 -19.23 -12.33
CA ILE A 67 -13.37 -18.87 -10.92
C ILE A 67 -12.88 -20.11 -10.15
N SER A 68 -11.73 -19.96 -9.51
CA SER A 68 -11.04 -21.05 -8.83
C SER A 68 -10.80 -20.67 -7.39
N THR A 69 -10.90 -21.65 -6.49
CA THR A 69 -10.77 -21.39 -5.04
C THR A 69 -9.46 -21.93 -4.50
N THR A 70 -9.11 -23.14 -4.90
CA THR A 70 -7.94 -23.87 -4.39
C THR A 70 -7.30 -24.71 -5.49
N ALA A 71 -6.00 -25.00 -5.34
CA ALA A 71 -5.32 -26.05 -6.07
C ALA A 71 -4.70 -27.03 -5.06
N SER A 72 -5.12 -28.28 -5.10
CA SER A 72 -4.73 -29.29 -4.09
C SER A 72 -3.85 -30.37 -4.72
N PRO A 73 -2.85 -30.93 -4.00
CA PRO A 73 -2.01 -32.01 -4.51
C PRO A 73 -2.85 -33.23 -4.93
N SER A 74 -2.56 -33.79 -6.11
CA SER A 74 -3.28 -34.97 -6.60
C SER A 74 -2.45 -36.24 -6.43
N ARG A 75 -2.75 -37.02 -5.39
CA ARG A 75 -2.11 -38.32 -5.14
C ARG A 75 -2.33 -39.33 -6.28
N PRO A 76 -3.55 -39.46 -6.87
CA PRO A 76 -3.76 -40.38 -7.99
C PRO A 76 -2.88 -40.05 -9.19
N LEU A 77 -2.78 -38.77 -9.58
CA LEU A 77 -1.92 -38.37 -10.70
C LEU A 77 -0.44 -38.61 -10.40
N GLN A 78 -0.01 -38.36 -9.16
CA GLN A 78 1.35 -38.70 -8.75
C GLN A 78 1.65 -40.20 -8.90
N LEU A 79 0.71 -41.09 -8.54
CA LEU A 79 0.89 -42.54 -8.72
C LEU A 79 1.05 -42.93 -10.19
N VAL A 80 0.26 -42.33 -11.08
CA VAL A 80 0.33 -42.59 -12.53
C VAL A 80 1.65 -42.09 -13.10
N LEU A 81 2.08 -40.88 -12.75
CA LEU A 81 3.39 -40.33 -13.12
C LEU A 81 4.54 -41.22 -12.64
N ASP A 82 4.49 -41.67 -11.38
CA ASP A 82 5.51 -42.56 -10.82
C ASP A 82 5.56 -43.89 -11.60
N ALA A 83 4.40 -44.42 -12.02
CA ALA A 83 4.33 -45.64 -12.83
C ALA A 83 4.87 -45.45 -14.24
N LEU A 84 4.52 -44.33 -14.90
CA LEU A 84 5.04 -43.99 -16.22
C LEU A 84 6.57 -43.86 -16.19
N LEU A 85 7.11 -43.11 -15.23
CA LEU A 85 8.55 -42.86 -15.13
C LEU A 85 9.37 -44.08 -14.72
N ARG A 86 8.78 -45.05 -14.00
CA ARG A 86 9.44 -46.34 -13.73
C ARG A 86 9.63 -47.18 -15.00
N ASN A 87 8.71 -47.09 -15.94
CA ASN A 87 8.77 -47.84 -17.20
C ASN A 87 9.48 -47.07 -18.31
N VAL A 88 9.46 -45.73 -18.25
CA VAL A 88 9.94 -44.82 -19.30
C VAL A 88 10.76 -43.68 -18.68
N PRO A 89 11.95 -43.96 -18.10
CA PRO A 89 12.72 -42.96 -17.37
C PRO A 89 13.19 -41.78 -18.21
N GLN A 90 13.33 -41.96 -19.53
CA GLN A 90 13.77 -40.93 -20.47
C GLN A 90 12.78 -39.77 -20.64
N LYS A 91 11.51 -39.94 -20.24
CA LYS A 91 10.51 -38.86 -20.21
C LYS A 91 10.54 -38.05 -18.90
N ALA A 92 11.43 -38.39 -17.97
CA ALA A 92 11.62 -37.60 -16.76
C ALA A 92 12.14 -36.20 -17.11
N ARG A 93 11.63 -35.19 -16.42
CA ARG A 93 12.21 -33.84 -16.47
C ARG A 93 13.67 -33.87 -16.05
N THR A 94 14.45 -32.92 -16.57
CA THR A 94 15.86 -32.78 -16.21
C THR A 94 16.01 -32.47 -14.73
N GLU A 95 17.16 -32.84 -14.15
CA GLU A 95 17.43 -32.60 -12.73
C GLU A 95 17.30 -31.12 -12.35
N ARG A 96 17.86 -30.24 -13.18
CA ARG A 96 17.79 -28.79 -13.01
C ARG A 96 16.35 -28.25 -12.95
N GLU A 97 15.46 -28.75 -13.80
CA GLU A 97 14.05 -28.32 -13.81
C GLU A 97 13.31 -28.77 -12.55
N ARG A 98 13.61 -29.97 -12.05
CA ARG A 98 13.02 -30.48 -10.81
C ARG A 98 13.49 -29.67 -9.60
N GLU A 99 14.78 -29.35 -9.53
CA GLU A 99 15.34 -28.50 -8.47
C GLU A 99 14.70 -27.11 -8.49
N GLN A 100 14.60 -26.48 -9.66
CA GLN A 100 13.97 -25.17 -9.79
C GLN A 100 12.49 -25.20 -9.37
N ALA A 101 11.76 -26.24 -9.75
CA ALA A 101 10.37 -26.40 -9.33
C ALA A 101 10.23 -26.61 -7.81
N ASP A 102 11.18 -27.32 -7.19
CA ASP A 102 11.19 -27.61 -5.76
C ASP A 102 11.53 -26.42 -4.87
N VAL A 103 12.32 -25.47 -5.40
CA VAL A 103 12.54 -24.16 -4.76
C VAL A 103 11.23 -23.38 -4.67
N ILE A 104 10.38 -23.45 -5.70
CA ILE A 104 9.13 -22.69 -5.76
C ILE A 104 8.04 -23.35 -4.93
N TYR A 105 7.85 -24.67 -5.06
CA TYR A 105 6.71 -25.39 -4.49
C TYR A 105 7.13 -26.68 -3.78
N LYS A 106 6.73 -26.79 -2.51
CA LYS A 106 6.93 -28.00 -1.70
C LYS A 106 5.72 -28.93 -1.81
N SER A 107 5.99 -30.22 -2.09
CA SER A 107 4.96 -31.26 -2.23
C SER A 107 4.03 -31.32 -1.01
N GLY A 108 2.74 -31.56 -1.25
CA GLY A 108 1.73 -31.66 -0.19
C GLY A 108 1.06 -30.33 0.20
N THR A 109 1.53 -29.19 -0.32
CA THR A 109 0.97 -27.87 0.00
C THR A 109 -0.28 -27.59 -0.83
N THR A 110 -1.42 -27.25 -0.19
CA THR A 110 -2.60 -26.76 -0.91
C THR A 110 -2.48 -25.26 -1.18
N LEU A 111 -2.70 -24.84 -2.42
CA LEU A 111 -2.66 -23.44 -2.85
C LEU A 111 -4.07 -22.84 -2.80
N ARG A 112 -4.17 -21.54 -2.48
CA ARG A 112 -5.44 -20.79 -2.52
C ARG A 112 -5.36 -19.69 -3.56
N PHE A 113 -6.40 -19.58 -4.37
CA PHE A 113 -6.55 -18.45 -5.29
C PHE A 113 -7.10 -17.25 -4.51
N PRO A 114 -6.53 -16.05 -4.70
CA PRO A 114 -7.10 -14.83 -4.16
C PRO A 114 -8.46 -14.55 -4.81
N SER A 115 -9.39 -13.96 -4.04
CA SER A 115 -10.66 -13.49 -4.62
C SER A 115 -10.35 -12.52 -5.76
N PRO A 116 -11.04 -12.63 -6.92
CA PRO A 116 -11.00 -11.58 -7.92
C PRO A 116 -11.26 -10.24 -7.24
N ARG A 117 -10.42 -9.23 -7.52
CA ARG A 117 -10.76 -7.85 -7.16
C ARG A 117 -12.13 -7.59 -7.77
N GLU A 118 -13.09 -7.16 -6.96
CA GLU A 118 -14.35 -6.65 -7.48
C GLU A 118 -14.01 -5.65 -8.57
N ALA A 119 -14.57 -5.84 -9.76
CA ALA A 119 -14.46 -4.83 -10.80
C ALA A 119 -14.95 -3.54 -10.16
N SER A 120 -14.15 -2.47 -10.23
CA SER A 120 -14.64 -1.14 -9.88
C SER A 120 -15.99 -0.99 -10.59
N PRO A 121 -17.07 -0.63 -9.88
CA PRO A 121 -18.36 -0.39 -10.50
C PRO A 121 -18.13 0.44 -11.76
N GLU A 122 -18.79 0.08 -12.87
CA GLU A 122 -18.68 0.88 -14.09
C GLU A 122 -18.85 2.35 -13.69
N PRO A 123 -17.92 3.24 -14.05
CA PRO A 123 -18.04 4.65 -13.68
C PRO A 123 -19.38 5.09 -14.21
N ASN A 124 -20.30 5.45 -13.31
CA ASN A 124 -21.64 5.82 -13.71
C ASN A 124 -21.51 7.16 -14.45
N VAL A 125 -21.45 7.07 -15.78
CA VAL A 125 -21.14 8.16 -16.72
C VAL A 125 -22.26 9.21 -16.78
N ASN A 126 -23.30 9.06 -15.95
CA ASN A 126 -24.48 9.91 -15.92
C ASN A 126 -24.69 10.56 -14.55
N ILE A 127 -23.60 11.01 -13.93
CA ILE A 127 -23.58 11.66 -12.63
C ILE A 127 -23.10 13.09 -12.84
N SER A 128 -24.00 14.08 -12.75
CA SER A 128 -23.57 15.48 -12.63
C SER A 128 -22.70 15.59 -11.37
N ALA A 129 -21.46 16.04 -11.55
CA ALA A 129 -20.50 16.26 -10.47
C ALA A 129 -20.84 17.50 -9.62
N GLU A 130 -21.92 18.21 -9.97
CA GLU A 130 -22.34 19.47 -9.36
C GLU A 130 -23.16 19.26 -8.07
N TYR A 131 -23.75 18.07 -7.89
CA TYR A 131 -24.64 17.78 -6.75
C TYR A 131 -24.05 16.76 -5.78
N ALA A 132 -24.27 16.98 -4.49
CA ALA A 132 -23.89 16.04 -3.45
C ALA A 132 -24.72 14.76 -3.54
N ARG A 133 -24.07 13.61 -3.31
CA ARG A 133 -24.74 12.31 -3.24
C ARG A 133 -24.98 11.87 -1.80
N PRO A 134 -26.06 11.11 -1.54
CA PRO A 134 -26.34 10.56 -0.22
C PRO A 134 -25.20 9.72 0.31
N CYS A 135 -24.89 9.91 1.60
CA CYS A 135 -24.00 9.00 2.30
C CYS A 135 -24.70 7.65 2.56
N PRO A 136 -23.95 6.59 2.93
CA PRO A 136 -24.53 5.27 3.24
C PRO A 136 -25.62 5.26 4.33
N HIS A 137 -25.69 6.28 5.18
CA HIS A 137 -26.68 6.43 6.26
C HIS A 137 -27.88 7.31 5.88
N CYS A 138 -27.90 7.92 4.68
CA CYS A 138 -29.03 8.74 4.22
C CYS A 138 -30.21 7.90 3.75
N SER A 139 -29.97 6.66 3.29
CA SER A 139 -31.04 5.78 2.83
C SER A 139 -31.98 5.41 3.99
N PRO A 140 -33.31 5.55 3.84
CA PRO A 140 -34.29 5.15 4.85
C PRO A 140 -34.20 3.66 5.22
N ASN A 141 -33.77 2.82 4.27
CA ASN A 141 -33.67 1.37 4.43
C ASN A 141 -32.21 0.90 4.63
N ASN A 142 -31.35 1.75 5.21
CA ASN A 142 -29.97 1.36 5.46
C ASN A 142 -29.87 0.23 6.51
N THR A 143 -28.83 -0.59 6.41
CA THR A 143 -28.61 -1.75 7.28
C THR A 143 -27.77 -1.43 8.51
N TYR A 144 -27.42 -0.16 8.75
CA TYR A 144 -26.43 0.23 9.77
C TYR A 144 -27.05 0.55 11.13
N GLY A 145 -28.38 0.48 11.26
CA GLY A 145 -29.08 0.76 12.52
C GLY A 145 -28.98 2.22 12.97
N TRP A 146 -28.51 3.12 12.10
CA TRP A 146 -28.41 4.54 12.34
C TRP A 146 -28.61 5.29 11.03
N SER A 147 -29.45 6.33 11.06
CA SER A 147 -29.83 7.13 9.90
C SER A 147 -29.51 8.60 10.12
N CYS A 148 -29.19 9.30 9.04
CA CYS A 148 -28.94 10.74 9.09
C CYS A 148 -30.17 11.51 9.60
N PRO A 149 -30.01 12.44 10.56
CA PRO A 149 -31.10 13.32 10.97
C PRO A 149 -31.60 14.23 9.84
N LEU A 150 -30.69 14.65 8.97
CA LEU A 150 -30.95 15.42 7.76
C LEU A 150 -30.30 14.67 6.58
N PRO A 151 -31.01 13.73 5.92
CA PRO A 151 -30.47 13.01 4.77
C PRO A 151 -30.17 13.96 3.60
N ILE A 152 -29.08 13.70 2.88
CA ILE A 152 -28.81 14.38 1.59
C ILE A 152 -29.77 13.78 0.55
N PRO A 153 -30.59 14.60 -0.15
CA PRO A 153 -31.45 14.12 -1.22
C PRO A 153 -30.65 13.47 -2.35
N ASP A 154 -31.14 12.38 -2.92
CA ASP A 154 -30.49 11.76 -4.08
C ASP A 154 -30.86 12.53 -5.35
N PRO A 155 -29.91 13.17 -6.06
CA PRO A 155 -30.20 13.91 -7.28
C PRO A 155 -30.80 13.04 -8.40
N ALA A 156 -30.64 11.71 -8.33
CA ALA A 156 -31.29 10.80 -9.27
C ALA A 156 -32.79 10.59 -8.99
N VAL A 157 -33.26 10.90 -7.78
CA VAL A 157 -34.64 10.70 -7.32
C VAL A 157 -35.37 12.04 -7.19
N ASP A 158 -34.70 13.05 -6.65
CA ASP A 158 -35.24 14.38 -6.40
C ASP A 158 -34.18 15.43 -6.77
N LEU A 159 -34.19 15.82 -8.04
CA LEU A 159 -33.27 16.83 -8.57
C LEU A 159 -33.61 18.24 -8.08
N GLU A 160 -34.88 18.53 -7.78
CA GLU A 160 -35.35 19.86 -7.38
C GLU A 160 -34.79 20.27 -6.00
N HIS A 161 -34.68 19.32 -5.07
CA HIS A 161 -34.11 19.54 -3.74
C HIS A 161 -32.67 19.03 -3.60
N ALA A 162 -32.03 18.63 -4.69
CA ALA A 162 -30.65 18.15 -4.66
C ALA A 162 -29.70 19.23 -4.13
N TRP A 163 -28.75 18.84 -3.29
CA TRP A 163 -27.79 19.77 -2.71
C TRP A 163 -26.68 20.11 -3.71
N HIS A 164 -26.56 21.37 -4.11
CA HIS A 164 -25.51 21.83 -5.01
C HIS A 164 -24.19 22.02 -4.24
N LEU A 165 -23.07 21.55 -4.79
CA LEU A 165 -21.78 21.61 -4.09
C LEU A 165 -21.23 23.04 -3.95
N ASP A 166 -21.64 23.97 -4.82
CA ASP A 166 -21.29 25.39 -4.68
C ASP A 166 -21.95 26.06 -3.47
N ASP A 167 -23.03 25.48 -2.93
CA ASP A 167 -23.68 25.94 -1.69
C ASP A 167 -22.90 25.49 -0.43
N GLY A 168 -21.76 24.82 -0.62
CA GLY A 168 -20.92 24.28 0.44
C GLY A 168 -21.25 22.84 0.81
N LEU A 169 -20.75 22.41 1.97
CA LEU A 169 -20.93 21.03 2.43
C LEU A 169 -22.34 20.81 2.99
N PRO A 170 -23.02 19.69 2.66
CA PRO A 170 -24.31 19.36 3.24
C PRO A 170 -24.25 19.32 4.77
N THR A 171 -25.27 19.87 5.41
CA THR A 171 -25.31 19.99 6.88
C THR A 171 -25.15 18.62 7.54
N GLY A 172 -24.24 18.53 8.51
CA GLY A 172 -23.96 17.29 9.25
C GLY A 172 -23.12 16.26 8.48
N HIS A 173 -22.64 16.61 7.28
CA HIS A 173 -21.87 15.73 6.41
C HIS A 173 -20.53 16.34 6.01
N VAL A 174 -19.57 15.46 5.71
CA VAL A 174 -18.26 15.79 5.16
C VAL A 174 -17.82 14.67 4.22
N GLN A 175 -16.78 14.89 3.42
CA GLN A 175 -16.20 13.82 2.62
C GLN A 175 -15.29 12.92 3.46
N CYS A 176 -15.34 11.62 3.19
CA CYS A 176 -14.44 10.64 3.78
C CYS A 176 -13.03 10.82 3.23
N GLY A 177 -12.04 10.92 4.12
CA GLY A 177 -10.64 11.15 3.72
C GLY A 177 -9.95 9.99 2.97
N ASN A 178 -10.67 8.91 2.65
CA ASN A 178 -10.14 7.80 1.86
C ASN A 178 -11.03 7.45 0.65
N CYS A 179 -12.35 7.32 0.82
CA CYS A 179 -13.24 6.98 -0.30
C CYS A 179 -13.94 8.18 -0.93
N GLU A 180 -13.73 9.38 -0.38
CA GLU A 180 -14.23 10.69 -0.88
C GLU A 180 -15.76 10.84 -0.96
N THR A 181 -16.49 9.77 -0.69
CA THR A 181 -17.95 9.80 -0.50
C THR A 181 -18.30 10.59 0.75
N PHE A 182 -19.45 11.27 0.71
CA PHE A 182 -20.02 11.87 1.91
C PHE A 182 -20.22 10.83 3.02
N LEU A 183 -19.98 11.27 4.24
CA LEU A 183 -20.25 10.55 5.48
C LEU A 183 -21.04 11.45 6.42
N ALA A 184 -21.73 10.85 7.38
CA ALA A 184 -22.42 11.59 8.44
C ALA A 184 -21.49 11.75 9.65
N LEU A 185 -21.31 12.99 10.12
CA LEU A 185 -20.39 13.31 11.23
C LEU A 185 -20.75 12.60 12.54
N ARG A 186 -22.04 12.33 12.76
CA ARG A 186 -22.58 11.73 13.99
C ARG A 186 -22.86 10.23 13.89
N ALA A 187 -22.53 9.58 12.76
CA ALA A 187 -22.73 8.15 12.63
C ALA A 187 -21.78 7.38 13.58
N PRO A 188 -22.23 6.30 14.23
CA PRO A 188 -21.39 5.49 15.12
C PRO A 188 -20.15 4.88 14.44
N SER A 189 -20.21 4.67 13.13
CA SER A 189 -19.12 4.18 12.29
C SER A 189 -18.07 5.26 11.98
N THR A 190 -18.43 6.54 12.07
CA THR A 190 -17.54 7.65 11.72
C THR A 190 -16.41 7.77 12.73
N THR A 191 -15.20 7.90 12.21
CA THR A 191 -13.98 8.10 12.99
C THR A 191 -13.24 9.35 12.51
N ARG A 192 -12.44 9.96 13.38
CA ARG A 192 -11.65 11.15 13.08
C ARG A 192 -10.19 10.91 13.45
N CYS A 193 -9.27 11.38 12.63
CA CYS A 193 -7.85 11.42 12.98
C CYS A 193 -7.58 12.57 13.96
N ASP A 194 -6.88 12.33 15.05
CA ASP A 194 -6.56 13.39 16.02
C ASP A 194 -5.39 14.29 15.56
N PHE A 195 -4.66 13.87 14.51
CA PHE A 195 -3.51 14.59 13.96
C PHE A 195 -3.92 15.56 12.85
N CYS A 196 -4.45 15.04 11.74
CA CYS A 196 -4.90 15.86 10.60
C CYS A 196 -6.38 16.23 10.65
N GLN A 197 -7.11 15.85 11.71
CA GLN A 197 -8.55 16.15 11.91
C GLN A 197 -9.50 15.64 10.82
N THR A 198 -9.01 14.87 9.85
CA THR A 198 -9.80 14.32 8.75
C THR A 198 -10.74 13.21 9.25
N TYR A 199 -11.95 13.16 8.68
CA TYR A 199 -12.98 12.19 9.03
C TYR A 199 -13.00 11.01 8.07
N PHE A 200 -13.40 9.84 8.58
CA PHE A 200 -13.48 8.60 7.83
C PHE A 200 -14.76 7.85 8.17
N CYS A 201 -15.43 7.31 7.14
CA CYS A 201 -16.80 6.81 7.26
C CYS A 201 -16.95 5.46 7.99
N GLY A 202 -15.87 4.70 8.18
CA GLY A 202 -15.88 3.37 8.77
C GLY A 202 -16.49 2.26 7.91
N VAL A 203 -17.15 2.60 6.80
CA VAL A 203 -17.99 1.65 6.03
C VAL A 203 -17.49 1.39 4.60
N GLY A 204 -17.05 2.42 3.87
CA GLY A 204 -16.80 2.31 2.43
C GLY A 204 -15.70 1.30 2.07
N VAL A 205 -14.54 1.42 2.72
CA VAL A 205 -13.46 0.42 2.66
C VAL A 205 -13.06 0.15 4.10
N PRO A 206 -13.63 -0.85 4.79
CA PRO A 206 -13.50 -0.99 6.25
C PRO A 206 -12.06 -0.98 6.78
N SER A 207 -11.09 -1.50 6.02
CA SER A 207 -9.67 -1.50 6.38
C SER A 207 -8.93 -0.17 6.14
N ARG A 208 -9.53 0.79 5.43
CA ARG A 208 -8.88 2.06 5.03
C ARG A 208 -9.67 3.31 5.39
N CYS A 209 -11.00 3.24 5.38
CA CYS A 209 -11.90 4.31 5.79
C CYS A 209 -12.03 4.38 7.32
N SER A 210 -10.91 4.36 8.05
CA SER A 210 -10.96 4.48 9.52
C SER A 210 -9.69 5.14 10.09
N ALA A 211 -9.90 6.02 11.07
CA ALA A 211 -8.87 6.40 12.02
C ALA A 211 -8.87 5.37 13.18
N ALA A 212 -7.81 4.57 13.23
CA ALA A 212 -7.62 3.49 14.20
C ALA A 212 -6.82 3.97 15.42
N PRO A 213 -6.84 3.24 16.54
CA PRO A 213 -5.95 3.52 17.68
C PRO A 213 -4.48 3.60 17.23
N ILE A 214 -3.73 4.57 17.75
CA ILE A 214 -2.37 4.90 17.26
C ILE A 214 -1.47 3.66 17.11
N PRO A 215 -1.31 2.75 18.10
CA PRO A 215 -0.41 1.61 17.96
C PRO A 215 -0.90 0.52 17.02
N LEU A 216 -2.18 0.55 16.63
CA LEU A 216 -2.83 -0.48 15.83
C LEU A 216 -2.98 -0.09 14.37
N GLN A 217 -2.71 1.17 14.00
CA GLN A 217 -2.83 1.63 12.62
C GLN A 217 -1.80 0.98 11.70
N GLN A 218 -2.12 0.91 10.41
CA GLN A 218 -1.21 0.55 9.35
C GLN A 218 -0.80 1.81 8.56
N PRO A 219 0.51 2.10 8.43
CA PRO A 219 0.97 3.18 7.57
C PRO A 219 0.40 3.08 6.14
N HIS A 220 0.08 4.23 5.54
CA HIS A 220 -0.25 4.27 4.12
C HIS A 220 0.95 3.79 3.29
N GLY A 221 0.72 3.15 2.16
CA GLY A 221 1.79 2.68 1.28
C GLY A 221 2.58 1.46 1.77
N PHE A 222 2.71 1.20 3.07
CA PHE A 222 3.58 0.15 3.61
C PHE A 222 2.82 -1.05 4.18
N THR A 223 2.51 -2.03 3.34
CA THR A 223 1.85 -3.29 3.69
C THR A 223 2.85 -4.40 3.96
N ASP A 224 3.86 -4.50 3.10
CA ASP A 224 4.91 -5.51 3.19
C ASP A 224 6.29 -4.92 2.86
N ILE A 225 7.30 -5.78 2.81
CA ILE A 225 8.68 -5.36 2.53
C ILE A 225 8.88 -4.91 1.08
N GLY A 226 8.07 -5.40 0.13
CA GLY A 226 8.11 -4.97 -1.26
C GLY A 226 7.79 -3.49 -1.38
N ASP A 227 6.83 -3.01 -0.60
CA ASP A 227 6.50 -1.58 -0.53
C ASP A 227 7.66 -0.73 0.02
N LEU A 228 8.43 -1.25 0.98
CA LEU A 228 9.62 -0.56 1.51
C LEU A 228 10.73 -0.46 0.44
N ILE A 229 10.96 -1.55 -0.31
CA ILE A 229 11.97 -1.62 -1.38
C ILE A 229 11.65 -0.63 -2.50
N GLN A 230 10.37 -0.40 -2.79
CA GLN A 230 9.94 0.45 -3.91
C GLN A 230 9.77 1.93 -3.53
N SER A 231 9.85 2.28 -2.25
CA SER A 231 9.57 3.64 -1.77
C SER A 231 10.82 4.51 -1.79
N SER A 232 10.82 5.56 -2.63
CA SER A 232 11.87 6.59 -2.65
C SER A 232 12.04 7.28 -1.30
N ASP A 233 10.95 7.54 -0.59
CA ASP A 233 10.95 8.24 0.70
C ASP A 233 11.76 7.49 1.76
N ILE A 234 11.74 6.15 1.72
CA ILE A 234 12.58 5.32 2.58
C ILE A 234 14.05 5.57 2.28
N TYR A 235 14.46 5.60 1.01
CA TYR A 235 15.85 5.90 0.65
C TYR A 235 16.25 7.32 1.06
N GLU A 236 15.36 8.30 0.89
CA GLU A 236 15.59 9.69 1.30
C GLU A 236 15.82 9.83 2.81
N CYS A 237 15.16 9.04 3.66
CA CYS A 237 15.44 8.99 5.11
C CYS A 237 16.93 8.69 5.42
N PHE A 238 17.59 7.94 4.52
CA PHE A 238 18.99 7.57 4.63
C PHE A 238 19.89 8.42 3.70
N ASN A 239 19.43 9.63 3.30
CA ASN A 239 20.14 10.51 2.37
C ASN A 239 20.53 9.79 1.06
N SER A 240 19.65 8.93 0.57
CA SER A 240 19.86 8.09 -0.62
C SER A 240 21.05 7.13 -0.52
N ASN A 241 21.48 6.78 0.70
CA ASN A 241 22.49 5.75 0.94
C ASN A 241 21.87 4.36 0.76
N THR A 242 21.97 3.82 -0.46
CA THR A 242 21.37 2.52 -0.82
C THR A 242 21.96 1.35 -0.01
N VAL A 243 23.25 1.42 0.35
CA VAL A 243 23.93 0.36 1.11
C VAL A 243 23.34 0.23 2.52
N GLU A 244 23.15 1.35 3.23
CA GLU A 244 22.56 1.30 4.57
C GLU A 244 21.09 0.87 4.55
N VAL A 245 20.35 1.25 3.50
CA VAL A 245 18.96 0.82 3.30
C VAL A 245 18.90 -0.68 3.03
N GLU A 246 19.75 -1.22 2.16
CA GLU A 246 19.83 -2.66 1.87
C GLU A 246 20.14 -3.47 3.14
N ILE A 247 21.11 -3.03 3.94
CA ILE A 247 21.44 -3.65 5.24
C ILE A 247 20.22 -3.66 6.17
N MET A 248 19.46 -2.56 6.24
CA MET A 248 18.23 -2.49 7.02
C MET A 248 17.16 -3.46 6.49
N LEU A 249 16.95 -3.51 5.17
CA LEU A 249 15.95 -4.37 4.54
C LEU A 249 16.29 -5.87 4.70
N ASP A 250 17.56 -6.23 4.59
CA ASP A 250 18.05 -7.59 4.85
C ASP A 250 17.79 -7.99 6.30
N TYR A 251 18.04 -7.08 7.25
CA TYR A 251 17.73 -7.30 8.66
C TYR A 251 16.22 -7.50 8.88
N ILE A 252 15.38 -6.63 8.32
CA ILE A 252 13.92 -6.73 8.41
C ILE A 252 13.45 -8.10 7.89
N THR A 253 14.00 -8.54 6.75
CA THR A 253 13.72 -9.85 6.14
C THR A 253 14.13 -10.99 7.06
N ALA A 254 15.38 -10.97 7.55
CA ALA A 254 15.93 -12.02 8.39
C ALA A 254 15.18 -12.17 9.72
N GLN A 255 14.71 -11.07 10.29
CA GLN A 255 13.94 -11.06 11.53
C GLN A 255 12.42 -11.28 11.32
N GLY A 256 11.95 -11.36 10.06
CA GLY A 256 10.53 -11.50 9.75
C GLY A 256 9.68 -10.31 10.24
N LEU A 257 10.26 -9.10 10.26
CA LEU A 257 9.57 -7.89 10.69
C LEU A 257 8.67 -7.37 9.56
N SER A 258 7.50 -6.86 9.93
CA SER A 258 6.59 -6.19 9.00
C SER A 258 6.64 -4.68 9.21
N PRO A 259 6.30 -3.86 8.20
CA PRO A 259 6.20 -2.41 8.39
C PRO A 259 5.29 -2.02 9.56
N ARG A 260 4.22 -2.79 9.80
CA ARG A 260 3.32 -2.58 10.95
C ARG A 260 4.01 -2.86 12.29
N HIS A 261 4.88 -3.86 12.36
CA HIS A 261 5.68 -4.11 13.57
C HIS A 261 6.65 -2.96 13.85
N ILE A 262 7.36 -2.49 12.81
CA ILE A 262 8.31 -1.38 12.90
C ILE A 262 7.58 -0.09 13.32
N TYR A 263 6.44 0.21 12.69
CA TYR A 263 5.59 1.35 13.05
C TYR A 263 5.18 1.32 14.53
N ARG A 264 4.73 0.16 15.03
CA ARG A 264 4.37 0.00 16.45
C ARG A 264 5.55 0.29 17.38
N ASP A 265 6.75 -0.15 17.02
CA ASP A 265 7.96 0.07 17.81
C ASP A 265 8.41 1.54 17.79
N ILE A 266 8.24 2.24 16.65
CA ILE A 266 8.41 3.70 16.54
C ILE A 266 7.43 4.42 17.46
N VAL A 267 6.13 4.11 17.34
CA VAL A 267 5.06 4.69 18.15
C VAL A 267 5.33 4.47 19.64
N LYS A 268 5.69 3.25 20.04
CA LYS A 268 6.01 2.91 21.42
C LYS A 268 7.14 3.78 21.95
N TYR A 269 8.22 3.92 21.18
CA TYR A 269 9.35 4.75 21.55
C TYR A 269 8.98 6.23 21.68
N ILE A 270 8.17 6.76 20.76
CA ILE A 270 7.68 8.15 20.83
C ILE A 270 6.84 8.36 22.09
N LEU A 271 5.93 7.44 22.43
CA LEU A 271 5.09 7.51 23.62
C LEU A 271 5.89 7.49 24.93
N GLU A 272 7.08 6.86 24.93
CA GLU A 272 8.00 6.86 26.07
C GLU A 272 8.77 8.20 26.22
N GLN A 273 8.74 9.09 25.21
CA GLN A 273 9.41 10.39 25.28
C GLN A 273 8.57 11.43 26.05
N PRO A 274 9.21 12.37 26.79
CA PRO A 274 8.49 13.37 27.58
C PRO A 274 7.51 14.25 26.79
N ARG A 275 7.84 14.55 25.52
CA ARG A 275 7.02 15.39 24.63
C ARG A 275 6.13 14.60 23.68
N GLN A 276 6.23 13.26 23.68
CA GLN A 276 5.45 12.37 22.82
C GLN A 276 5.42 12.84 21.35
N PHE A 277 4.23 12.97 20.74
CA PHE A 277 4.05 13.38 19.34
C PHE A 277 4.11 14.90 19.11
N ARG A 278 4.15 15.71 20.17
CA ARG A 278 4.17 17.18 20.06
C ARG A 278 5.26 17.73 19.12
N PRO A 279 6.49 17.19 19.10
CA PRO A 279 7.52 17.60 18.14
C PRO A 279 7.09 17.50 16.68
N LEU A 280 6.43 16.40 16.31
CA LEU A 280 6.00 16.14 14.94
C LEU A 280 4.86 17.08 14.54
N ILE A 281 4.02 17.47 15.50
CA ILE A 281 2.95 18.46 15.32
C ILE A 281 3.55 19.86 15.12
N GLU A 282 4.55 20.23 15.91
CA GLU A 282 5.25 21.53 15.80
C GLU A 282 6.07 21.65 14.50
N MET A 283 6.46 20.51 13.89
CA MET A 283 7.06 20.44 12.56
C MET A 283 6.02 20.52 11.42
N GLU A 284 4.74 20.63 11.73
CA GLU A 284 3.63 20.70 10.77
C GLU A 284 3.58 19.51 9.79
N LEU A 285 4.03 18.32 10.22
CA LEU A 285 4.07 17.12 9.37
C LEU A 285 2.66 16.64 8.94
N PHE A 286 1.62 16.99 9.68
CA PHE A 286 0.27 16.45 9.48
C PHE A 286 -0.63 17.42 8.72
N ILE A 287 -0.61 17.31 7.39
CA ILE A 287 -1.41 18.17 6.52
C ILE A 287 -2.88 17.71 6.50
N VAL A 288 -3.79 18.68 6.49
CA VAL A 288 -5.23 18.45 6.30
C VAL A 288 -5.52 18.43 4.81
N SER A 289 -5.84 17.26 4.25
CA SER A 289 -6.09 17.11 2.80
C SER A 289 -7.55 17.37 2.39
N HIS A 290 -8.51 17.42 3.33
CA HIS A 290 -9.94 17.46 3.01
C HIS A 290 -10.65 18.66 3.64
N VAL A 291 -11.59 19.24 2.88
CA VAL A 291 -12.43 20.37 3.32
C VAL A 291 -13.47 19.84 4.30
N GLY A 292 -13.38 20.26 5.56
CA GLY A 292 -14.33 19.89 6.60
C GLY A 292 -14.20 20.82 7.80
N PRO A 293 -15.19 20.83 8.71
CA PRO A 293 -15.13 21.66 9.91
C PRO A 293 -13.91 21.24 10.73
N ARG A 294 -12.94 22.14 10.82
CA ARG A 294 -11.88 22.05 11.81
C ARG A 294 -12.52 22.27 13.17
N VAL A 295 -12.29 21.32 14.06
CA VAL A 295 -12.58 21.54 15.47
C VAL A 295 -11.30 22.13 16.02
N GLU A 296 -11.37 23.34 16.58
CA GLU A 296 -10.30 23.87 17.42
C GLU A 296 -10.13 22.91 18.60
N THR A 297 -9.22 21.96 18.44
CA THR A 297 -8.84 21.05 19.51
C THR A 297 -7.83 21.79 20.37
N ASP A 298 -8.09 21.86 21.67
CA ASP A 298 -7.08 22.25 22.64
C ASP A 298 -5.79 21.48 22.36
N SER A 299 -4.67 22.19 22.19
CA SER A 299 -3.36 21.61 21.87
C SER A 299 -2.86 20.62 22.93
N LEU A 300 -3.59 20.49 24.05
CA LEU A 300 -3.36 19.58 25.16
C LEU A 300 -4.28 18.35 25.17
N ALA A 301 -5.22 18.22 24.23
CA ALA A 301 -6.12 17.07 24.17
C ALA A 301 -5.33 15.77 23.89
N PRO A 302 -5.66 14.65 24.57
CA PRO A 302 -4.96 13.40 24.36
C PRO A 302 -5.24 12.84 22.95
N LEU A 303 -4.17 12.45 22.25
CA LEU A 303 -4.23 11.84 20.93
C LEU A 303 -4.51 10.33 21.08
N HIS A 304 -5.56 9.84 20.43
CA HIS A 304 -5.98 8.45 20.55
C HIS A 304 -6.04 7.73 19.21
N ARG A 305 -6.46 8.42 18.15
CA ARG A 305 -6.70 7.85 16.84
C ARG A 305 -5.89 8.55 15.76
N ILE A 306 -5.45 7.78 14.78
CA ILE A 306 -4.64 8.26 13.67
C ILE A 306 -5.11 7.63 12.36
N CYS A 307 -5.07 8.38 11.26
CA CYS A 307 -5.31 7.84 9.92
C CYS A 307 -4.05 7.18 9.35
N ARG A 308 -4.19 6.47 8.23
CA ARG A 308 -3.07 5.79 7.57
C ARG A 308 -2.01 6.76 7.05
N SER A 309 -2.42 7.92 6.53
CA SER A 309 -1.49 8.93 6.00
C SER A 309 -0.64 9.55 7.11
N CYS A 310 -1.24 10.00 8.22
CA CYS A 310 -0.46 10.48 9.37
C CYS A 310 0.41 9.38 9.99
N ALA A 311 -0.03 8.11 9.98
CA ALA A 311 0.80 6.99 10.39
C ALA A 311 2.02 6.78 9.45
N CYS A 312 1.87 7.09 8.15
CA CYS A 312 2.97 7.12 7.19
C CYS A 312 4.00 8.18 7.53
N GLU A 313 3.57 9.41 7.85
CA GLU A 313 4.47 10.50 8.27
C GLU A 313 5.30 10.11 9.50
N ILE A 314 4.65 9.52 10.53
CA ILE A 314 5.34 9.02 11.73
C ILE A 314 6.33 7.91 11.36
N PHE A 315 5.95 7.02 10.46
CA PHE A 315 6.77 5.90 10.03
C PHE A 315 8.04 6.38 9.30
N ILE A 316 7.88 7.23 8.29
CA ILE A 316 8.99 7.81 7.50
C ILE A 316 9.90 8.62 8.43
N TRP A 317 9.33 9.50 9.28
CA TRP A 317 10.10 10.30 10.23
C TRP A 317 10.90 9.42 11.22
N GLY A 318 10.32 8.31 11.67
CA GLY A 318 10.90 7.47 12.72
C GLY A 318 11.81 6.34 12.25
N ILE A 319 11.79 5.95 10.97
CA ILE A 319 12.43 4.70 10.51
C ILE A 319 13.95 4.70 10.69
N LYS A 320 14.61 5.82 10.43
CA LYS A 320 16.06 5.95 10.61
C LYS A 320 16.47 5.83 12.07
N ASP A 321 15.76 6.51 12.98
CA ASP A 321 16.03 6.43 14.42
C ASP A 321 15.72 5.03 14.98
N TRP A 322 14.62 4.42 14.52
CA TRP A 322 14.34 3.02 14.82
C TRP A 322 15.49 2.12 14.38
N TRP A 323 16.02 2.30 13.17
CA TRP A 323 17.13 1.51 12.68
C TRP A 323 18.39 1.70 13.54
N ILE A 324 18.75 2.94 13.88
CA ILE A 324 19.86 3.27 14.78
C ILE A 324 19.74 2.50 16.11
N ARG A 325 18.54 2.44 16.69
CA ARG A 325 18.27 1.72 17.95
C ARG A 325 18.34 0.21 17.78
N GLU A 326 17.82 -0.31 16.67
CA GLU A 326 17.78 -1.74 16.38
C GLU A 326 19.19 -2.32 16.21
N ARG A 327 20.09 -1.60 15.53
CA ARG A 327 21.50 -1.98 15.36
C ARG A 327 22.23 -2.19 16.69
N ARG A 328 21.85 -1.46 17.75
CA ARG A 328 22.47 -1.57 19.08
C ARG A 328 22.10 -2.85 19.83
N LYS A 329 21.08 -3.58 19.36
CA LYS A 329 20.70 -4.87 19.97
C LYS A 329 21.68 -6.00 19.62
N GLY A 330 22.57 -5.81 18.64
CA GLY A 330 23.66 -6.74 18.35
C GLY A 330 23.28 -7.97 17.51
N PHE A 331 22.16 -7.92 16.80
CA PHE A 331 21.67 -9.01 15.93
C PHE A 331 22.17 -8.94 14.47
N LEU A 332 23.06 -8.00 14.17
CA LEU A 332 23.66 -7.82 12.84
C LEU A 332 24.92 -8.66 12.67
N GLU A 333 25.23 -9.01 11.42
CA GLU A 333 26.47 -9.71 11.09
C GLU A 333 27.71 -8.89 11.51
N GLU A 334 28.75 -9.60 11.96
CA GLU A 334 29.99 -8.99 12.45
C GLU A 334 30.69 -8.15 11.37
N SER A 335 30.58 -8.57 10.11
CA SER A 335 31.10 -7.86 8.93
C SER A 335 30.50 -6.45 8.78
N ILE A 336 29.21 -6.29 9.07
CA ILE A 336 28.48 -5.03 9.01
C ILE A 336 28.84 -4.15 10.20
N MET A 337 28.89 -4.74 11.40
CA MET A 337 29.21 -4.02 12.64
C MET A 337 30.66 -3.54 12.70
N ASN A 338 31.57 -4.21 11.99
CA ASN A 338 32.99 -3.87 11.91
C ASN A 338 33.33 -2.85 10.80
N ARG A 339 32.34 -2.36 10.03
CA ARG A 339 32.55 -1.28 9.06
C ARG A 339 33.04 -0.03 9.81
N LYS A 340 34.09 0.62 9.27
CA LYS A 340 34.67 1.82 9.87
C LYS A 340 33.66 2.95 9.80
N ASP A 341 33.50 3.73 10.87
CA ASP A 341 32.65 4.91 10.83
C ASP A 341 33.18 5.95 9.84
N CYS A 342 32.29 6.53 9.04
CA CYS A 342 32.63 7.63 8.15
C CYS A 342 33.08 8.84 8.99
N PRO A 343 34.23 9.49 8.70
CA PRO A 343 34.65 10.68 9.43
C PRO A 343 33.64 11.84 9.36
N ALA A 344 32.84 11.91 8.29
CA ALA A 344 31.78 12.90 8.11
C ALA A 344 30.41 12.45 8.68
N GLY A 345 30.32 11.23 9.21
CA GLY A 345 29.11 10.67 9.82
C GLY A 345 27.89 10.62 8.90
N SER A 346 26.72 10.70 9.52
CA SER A 346 25.40 10.66 8.85
C SER A 346 25.12 11.83 7.91
N GLY A 347 25.91 12.91 7.97
CA GLY A 347 25.82 14.08 7.08
C GLY A 347 26.75 14.02 5.87
N CYS A 348 27.44 12.90 5.63
CA CYS A 348 28.43 12.79 4.56
C CYS A 348 27.81 12.99 3.16
N ALA A 349 28.37 13.90 2.36
CA ALA A 349 27.89 14.16 0.99
C ALA A 349 28.17 13.00 0.02
N MET A 350 29.13 12.12 0.34
CA MET A 350 29.52 10.98 -0.49
C MET A 350 28.73 9.70 -0.14
N GLN A 351 27.80 9.75 0.81
CA GLN A 351 27.09 8.56 1.29
C GLN A 351 26.10 7.97 0.27
N SER A 352 25.76 8.71 -0.79
CA SER A 352 25.00 8.21 -1.95
C SER A 352 25.87 7.44 -2.95
N GLU A 353 27.20 7.60 -2.89
CA GLU A 353 28.13 6.93 -3.79
C GLU A 353 28.39 5.49 -3.32
N PHE A 354 27.98 4.51 -4.12
CA PHE A 354 28.01 3.08 -3.75
C PHE A 354 29.37 2.61 -3.20
N GLY A 355 30.48 3.00 -3.83
CA GLY A 355 31.82 2.60 -3.41
C GLY A 355 32.18 3.11 -2.02
N HIS A 356 31.86 4.38 -1.72
CA HIS A 356 32.12 4.99 -0.41
C HIS A 356 31.18 4.43 0.66
N ALA A 357 29.89 4.34 0.34
CA ALA A 357 28.86 3.79 1.22
C ALA A 357 29.20 2.35 1.62
N LYS A 358 29.76 1.52 0.73
CA LYS A 358 30.17 0.15 1.06
C LYS A 358 31.32 0.10 2.07
N GLU A 359 32.27 1.02 2.01
CA GLU A 359 33.47 1.01 2.86
C GLU A 359 33.22 1.56 4.26
N PHE A 360 32.37 2.58 4.39
CA PHE A 360 32.17 3.32 5.65
C PHE A 360 30.74 3.22 6.18
N ASN A 361 30.58 3.09 7.49
CA ASN A 361 29.31 3.18 8.19
C ASN A 361 28.85 4.65 8.29
N HIS A 362 27.59 4.92 7.94
CA HIS A 362 26.98 6.27 8.02
C HIS A 362 25.84 6.36 9.03
N ILE A 363 25.55 5.28 9.76
CA ILE A 363 24.52 5.28 10.80
C ILE A 363 25.17 5.61 12.14
N ASP A 364 25.07 6.89 12.52
CA ASP A 364 25.64 7.38 13.77
C ASP A 364 24.84 6.87 14.98
N GLY A 365 25.53 6.39 16.01
CA GLY A 365 24.96 6.01 17.30
C GLY A 365 24.44 7.18 18.15
N LYS A 366 24.21 8.36 17.57
CA LYS A 366 23.54 9.48 18.24
C LYS A 366 22.14 9.60 17.65
N PRO A 367 21.07 9.50 18.48
CA PRO A 367 19.72 9.74 17.97
C PRO A 367 19.68 11.13 17.31
N VAL A 368 18.88 11.27 16.26
CA VAL A 368 18.64 12.58 15.63
C VAL A 368 17.88 13.43 16.65
N GLY A 369 18.60 14.06 17.56
CA GLY A 369 18.03 14.94 18.55
C GLY A 369 17.59 16.21 17.85
N PHE A 370 16.29 16.33 17.55
CA PHE A 370 15.60 17.59 17.25
C PHE A 370 16.45 18.64 16.52
N THR A 371 17.17 18.23 15.48
CA THR A 371 17.95 19.18 14.70
C THR A 371 16.98 19.83 13.75
N THR A 372 16.71 21.11 13.99
CA THR A 372 16.07 22.04 13.07
C THR A 372 16.54 21.76 11.65
N ILE A 373 15.62 21.31 10.80
CA ILE A 373 15.81 21.36 9.35
C ILE A 373 16.02 22.85 9.04
N SER A 374 17.24 23.21 8.67
CA SER A 374 17.55 24.54 8.18
C SER A 374 16.74 24.72 6.90
N ALA A 375 15.85 25.71 6.91
CA ALA A 375 15.10 26.11 5.73
C ALA A 375 16.09 26.35 4.59
N GLY A 376 16.01 25.50 3.55
CA GLY A 376 16.77 25.67 2.32
C GLY A 376 16.48 27.05 1.75
N SER A 377 17.54 27.83 1.65
CA SER A 377 17.62 29.13 1.01
C SER A 377 16.98 29.12 -0.37
N ALA A 378 15.86 29.82 -0.53
CA ALA A 378 15.39 30.25 -1.83
C ALA A 378 16.38 31.30 -2.37
N THR A 379 17.18 30.93 -3.35
CA THR A 379 17.90 31.91 -4.18
C THR A 379 16.92 32.53 -5.19
N PRO A 380 16.86 33.86 -5.31
CA PRO A 380 15.97 34.52 -6.25
C PRO A 380 16.55 34.41 -7.66
N THR A 381 15.79 33.83 -8.59
CA THR A 381 16.11 33.88 -10.02
C THR A 381 15.75 35.25 -10.57
N GLU A 382 16.74 35.83 -11.25
CA GLU A 382 16.75 37.14 -11.88
C GLU A 382 15.64 37.32 -12.92
N ALA A 383 15.06 38.51 -12.87
CA ALA A 383 14.20 39.08 -13.89
C ALA A 383 14.97 39.29 -15.20
N THR A 384 14.39 38.86 -16.32
CA THR A 384 14.85 39.20 -17.65
C THR A 384 14.17 40.49 -18.10
N GLU A 385 14.97 41.53 -18.33
CA GLU A 385 14.58 42.78 -18.98
C GLU A 385 14.21 42.53 -20.45
N THR A 386 13.13 43.14 -20.93
CA THR A 386 13.01 43.53 -22.33
C THR A 386 12.23 44.85 -22.44
N THR A 387 13.00 45.93 -22.54
CA THR A 387 12.78 47.21 -23.23
C THR A 387 11.36 47.67 -23.65
N ALA A 388 10.94 48.75 -22.98
CA ALA A 388 10.56 50.07 -23.50
C ALA A 388 9.72 50.19 -24.79
N ILE A 389 8.49 50.74 -24.64
CA ILE A 389 7.90 51.73 -25.56
C ILE A 389 7.14 52.78 -24.72
N THR A 390 7.27 54.03 -25.13
CA THR A 390 6.93 55.30 -24.49
C THR A 390 5.49 55.81 -24.75
N GLU A 391 5.11 56.83 -23.96
CA GLU A 391 4.01 57.81 -24.10
C GLU A 391 2.62 57.36 -23.61
N GLY A 392 1.83 58.13 -22.85
CA GLY A 392 1.92 59.53 -22.44
C GLY A 392 0.82 59.90 -21.40
N ASP A 393 0.86 61.17 -21.01
CA ASP A 393 0.11 61.91 -19.98
C ASP A 393 -1.38 61.59 -19.73
N HIS A 394 -1.82 61.62 -18.46
CA HIS A 394 -2.65 62.72 -17.94
C HIS A 394 -2.96 62.64 -16.42
N SER A 395 -3.16 63.83 -15.87
CA SER A 395 -3.21 64.33 -14.48
C SER A 395 -4.27 63.74 -13.52
N PRO A 396 -4.19 64.05 -12.20
CA PRO A 396 -4.99 63.43 -11.13
C PRO A 396 -6.22 64.26 -10.73
N SER A 397 -7.24 63.62 -10.16
CA SER A 397 -8.34 64.31 -9.47
C SER A 397 -8.97 63.45 -8.38
N THR A 398 -8.75 63.90 -7.13
CA THR A 398 -9.71 64.11 -6.02
C THR A 398 -10.68 63.03 -5.53
N ALA A 399 -10.81 63.06 -4.18
CA ALA A 399 -12.00 62.77 -3.36
C ALA A 399 -12.37 61.29 -3.18
N GLU A 400 -12.87 60.81 -2.05
CA GLU A 400 -13.22 61.39 -0.75
C GLU A 400 -13.39 60.20 0.22
N SER A 401 -13.02 60.42 1.47
CA SER A 401 -13.21 59.49 2.58
C SER A 401 -14.69 59.48 3.01
N ILE A 402 -15.31 58.32 3.17
CA ILE A 402 -16.58 58.17 3.92
C ILE A 402 -16.48 56.96 4.88
N PRO A 403 -17.00 57.05 6.12
CA PRO A 403 -16.58 56.23 7.25
C PRO A 403 -17.53 55.07 7.58
N ALA A 404 -17.06 54.27 8.53
CA ALA A 404 -17.70 53.12 9.16
C ALA A 404 -19.10 53.43 9.74
N VAL A 405 -20.03 52.49 9.54
CA VAL A 405 -21.34 52.46 10.18
C VAL A 405 -21.31 51.43 11.31
N THR A 406 -21.53 51.92 12.52
CA THR A 406 -21.72 51.17 13.76
C THR A 406 -23.15 50.64 13.89
N SER A 407 -23.23 49.49 14.56
CA SER A 407 -24.41 48.75 14.98
C SER A 407 -25.35 49.51 15.92
N ALA A 408 -26.63 49.17 15.86
CA ALA A 408 -27.63 49.41 16.89
C ALA A 408 -28.44 48.12 17.14
N PRO A 409 -28.82 47.80 18.39
CA PRO A 409 -29.63 46.64 18.73
C PRO A 409 -31.11 47.02 18.84
N VAL A 410 -32.03 46.08 18.57
CA VAL A 410 -33.43 46.18 19.00
C VAL A 410 -33.90 44.83 19.53
N SER A 411 -34.44 44.88 20.74
CA SER A 411 -35.19 43.84 21.44
C SER A 411 -36.68 43.93 21.07
N GLU A 412 -37.29 42.81 20.73
CA GLU A 412 -38.52 42.21 21.32
C GLU A 412 -38.96 40.99 20.49
#